data_AF-A0A318ZH71-F1
#
_entry.id   AF-A0A318ZH71-F1
#
_cell.length_a   1.000
_cell.length_b   1.000
_cell.length_c   1.000
_cell.angle_alpha   90.00
_cell.angle_beta   90.00
_cell.angle_gamma   90.00
#
_symmetry.space_group_name_H-M   'P 1'
#
loop_
_entity.id
_entity.type
_entity.pdbx_description
1 polymer ?
#
loop_
_entity_poly.entity_id
_entity_poly.type
_entity_poly.pdbx_seq_one_letter_code
_entity_poly.pdbx_strand_id
1 'polypeptide(L)'
;MCRPTCPRALISDDWFDEKKLLIDIRSMFAQYHGDSFRFIHGTVTTVDHINKTIPVSSSSDKQTEQIAFQALVVASGVSTLFQILGLKPERRPPPGELVHFPPNPSASHNRHHRQRWTSKSRNSRRAGRESQRPSSQRVVVRWPQPQVHITLVTSASKLLPALRPAWATKAKRMLADVGVSVIKNARLQTVHPATAGQDHTDPATVTLEDGRTFTGDIYIPATGTKSKPSFLNRSLLAKPAERVYAIRDVASYAKRLSVHGIWTAVPILCANVSRDLLLAGDKGAAADDKDEVFTEDTRETQIVPIEAVD
;
A
#
# COMPACT_ATOMS: atom_id res chain seq x y z
N MET A 1 9.48 0.88 8.43
CA MET A 1 8.71 1.21 7.19
C MET A 1 8.33 -0.09 6.47
N CYS A 2 7.04 -0.34 6.10
CA CYS A 2 6.64 -1.52 5.27
C CYS A 2 6.97 -1.22 3.80
N ARG A 3 7.59 -2.18 3.11
CA ARG A 3 7.72 -2.17 1.64
C ARG A 3 6.34 -2.42 0.97
N PRO A 4 6.14 -2.08 -0.31
CA PRO A 4 4.92 -2.42 -1.05
C PRO A 4 4.85 -3.92 -1.38
N THR A 5 4.90 -4.75 -0.34
CA THR A 5 4.84 -6.22 -0.34
C THR A 5 3.75 -6.72 0.60
N CYS A 6 3.07 -5.81 1.32
CA CYS A 6 2.13 -6.16 2.39
C CYS A 6 0.97 -7.10 1.90
N PRO A 7 0.45 -7.05 0.65
CA PRO A 7 -0.49 -8.07 0.16
C PRO A 7 0.07 -9.49 0.05
N ARG A 8 1.36 -9.66 -0.24
CA ARG A 8 2.00 -10.97 -0.33
C ARG A 8 2.38 -11.51 1.05
N ALA A 9 2.77 -10.63 1.95
CA ALA A 9 3.03 -10.98 3.35
C ALA A 9 1.77 -11.49 4.07
N LEU A 10 0.57 -11.10 3.63
CA LEU A 10 -0.69 -11.60 4.18
C LEU A 10 -0.95 -13.09 3.90
N ILE A 11 -0.31 -13.66 2.86
CA ILE A 11 -0.65 -15.01 2.37
C ILE A 11 0.03 -16.09 3.21
N SER A 12 1.27 -15.86 3.66
CA SER A 12 2.04 -16.83 4.44
C SER A 12 3.26 -16.17 5.10
N ASP A 13 3.45 -16.49 6.39
CA ASP A 13 4.61 -16.04 7.16
C ASP A 13 5.92 -16.68 6.68
N ASP A 14 5.86 -17.89 6.10
CA ASP A 14 7.03 -18.65 5.64
C ASP A 14 7.62 -18.10 4.33
N TRP A 15 6.86 -17.28 3.60
CA TRP A 15 7.24 -16.83 2.26
C TRP A 15 8.16 -15.60 2.26
N PHE A 16 8.06 -14.78 3.31
CA PHE A 16 8.83 -13.55 3.42
C PHE A 16 9.50 -13.50 4.78
N ASP A 17 10.82 -13.37 4.76
CA ASP A 17 11.55 -12.98 5.96
C ASP A 17 11.05 -11.61 6.43
N GLU A 18 10.33 -11.59 7.55
CA GLU A 18 9.72 -10.38 8.11
C GLU A 18 10.75 -9.25 8.31
N LYS A 19 12.00 -9.61 8.62
CA LYS A 19 13.09 -8.65 8.80
C LYS A 19 13.40 -7.88 7.52
N LYS A 20 12.99 -8.40 6.35
CA LYS A 20 13.12 -7.72 5.04
C LYS A 20 11.91 -6.87 4.67
N LEU A 21 10.78 -7.05 5.36
CA LEU A 21 9.55 -6.26 5.18
C LEU A 21 9.65 -4.93 5.91
N LEU A 22 10.25 -4.93 7.10
CA LEU A 22 10.40 -3.76 7.95
C LEU A 22 11.85 -3.29 7.97
N ILE A 23 12.07 -2.08 7.49
CA ILE A 23 13.37 -1.42 7.56
C ILE A 23 13.38 -0.50 8.79
N ASP A 24 14.47 -0.56 9.56
CA ASP A 24 14.75 0.39 10.62
C ASP A 24 15.02 1.77 10.02
N ILE A 25 14.19 2.75 10.40
CA ILE A 25 14.26 4.10 9.87
C ILE A 25 15.57 4.76 10.32
N ARG A 26 16.02 4.54 11.55
CA ARG A 26 17.23 5.19 12.08
C ARG A 26 18.47 4.81 11.27
N SER A 27 18.60 3.53 10.91
CA SER A 27 19.69 3.05 10.05
C SER A 27 19.79 3.77 8.70
N MET A 28 18.67 4.28 8.15
CA MET A 28 18.66 5.01 6.87
C MET A 28 19.21 6.44 6.98
N PHE A 29 19.33 6.97 8.21
CA PHE A 29 19.91 8.29 8.48
C PHE A 29 21.35 8.22 9.01
N ALA A 30 21.95 7.02 9.11
CA ALA A 30 23.29 6.84 9.66
C ALA A 30 24.40 7.57 8.88
N GLN A 31 24.14 7.94 7.62
CA GLN A 31 25.06 8.70 6.78
C GLN A 31 25.13 10.20 7.13
N TYR A 32 24.18 10.73 7.91
CA TYR A 32 24.16 12.14 8.30
C TYR A 32 24.87 12.34 9.65
N HIS A 33 25.60 13.45 9.80
CA HIS A 33 26.26 13.79 11.06
C HIS A 33 25.25 14.01 12.19
N GLY A 34 25.64 13.70 13.44
CA GLY A 34 24.73 13.60 14.58
C GLY A 34 23.89 14.84 14.88
N ASP A 35 24.38 16.03 14.55
CA ASP A 35 23.68 17.29 14.83
C ASP A 35 22.74 17.72 13.69
N SER A 36 22.79 17.04 12.53
CA SER A 36 21.99 17.40 11.34
C SER A 36 20.55 16.88 11.41
N PHE A 37 20.29 15.89 12.28
CA PHE A 37 19.02 15.16 12.29
C PHE A 37 18.64 14.70 13.70
N ARG A 38 17.41 15.02 14.10
CA ARG A 38 16.80 14.52 15.34
C ARG A 38 15.64 13.58 15.01
N PHE A 39 15.77 12.31 15.39
CA PHE A 39 14.68 11.34 15.27
C PHE A 39 13.78 11.37 16.51
N ILE A 40 12.48 11.53 16.30
CA ILE A 40 11.48 11.56 17.38
C ILE A 40 10.44 10.48 17.09
N HIS A 41 10.24 9.58 18.04
CA HIS A 41 9.24 8.53 17.94
C HIS A 41 8.01 8.91 18.78
N GLY A 42 6.96 9.40 18.09
CA GLY A 42 5.73 9.79 18.74
C GLY A 42 4.62 10.08 17.74
N THR A 43 3.45 10.45 18.26
CA THR A 43 2.25 10.70 17.47
C THR A 43 1.95 12.20 17.47
N VAL A 44 1.79 12.75 16.27
CA VAL A 44 1.30 14.12 16.07
C VAL A 44 -0.22 14.11 16.05
N THR A 45 -0.85 14.91 16.92
CA THR A 45 -2.32 15.00 17.04
C THR A 45 -2.88 16.26 16.42
N THR A 46 -2.11 17.36 16.41
CA THR A 46 -2.50 18.64 15.81
C THR A 46 -1.29 19.33 15.17
N VAL A 47 -1.55 20.25 14.24
CA VAL A 47 -0.54 21.17 13.68
C VAL A 47 -1.06 22.59 13.80
N ASP A 48 -0.33 23.42 14.56
CA ASP A 48 -0.56 24.85 14.63
C ASP A 48 0.36 25.55 13.63
N HIS A 49 -0.19 25.87 12.45
CA HIS A 49 0.54 26.54 11.38
C HIS A 49 0.67 28.06 11.58
N ILE A 50 -0.11 28.64 12.51
CA ILE A 50 -0.06 30.07 12.80
C ILE A 50 1.11 30.34 13.75
N ASN A 51 1.15 29.62 14.88
CA ASN A 51 2.25 29.71 15.84
C ASN A 51 3.46 28.86 15.43
N LYS A 52 3.33 28.07 14.35
CA LYS A 52 4.35 27.15 13.83
C LYS A 52 4.86 26.17 14.88
N THR A 53 3.93 25.49 15.55
CA THR A 53 4.25 24.46 16.55
C THR A 53 3.49 23.16 16.32
N ILE A 54 4.08 22.06 16.78
CA ILE A 54 3.52 20.71 16.67
C ILE A 54 3.71 19.99 18.01
N PRO A 55 2.63 19.62 18.71
CA PRO A 55 2.71 18.72 19.84
C PRO A 55 2.94 17.28 19.36
N VAL A 56 3.94 16.62 19.95
CA VAL A 56 4.26 15.21 19.73
C VAL A 56 4.11 14.46 21.03
N SER A 57 3.15 13.53 21.08
CA SER A 57 2.99 12.63 22.23
C SER A 57 3.95 11.45 22.07
N SER A 58 4.93 11.35 22.98
CA SER A 58 5.91 10.26 22.99
C SER A 58 5.22 8.90 23.18
N SER A 59 5.65 7.91 22.41
CA SER A 59 5.15 6.54 22.52
C SER A 59 5.60 5.83 23.81
N SER A 60 6.75 6.23 24.39
CA SER A 60 7.32 5.61 25.61
C SER A 60 6.77 6.19 26.91
N ASP A 61 6.70 7.52 27.02
CA ASP A 61 6.60 8.19 28.33
C ASP A 61 5.30 9.00 28.52
N LYS A 62 4.35 8.92 27.57
CA LYS A 62 3.10 9.71 27.55
C LYS A 62 3.27 11.23 27.69
N GLN A 63 4.50 11.72 27.64
CA GLN A 63 4.83 13.14 27.68
C GLN A 63 4.62 13.74 26.29
N THR A 64 4.04 14.94 26.25
CA THR A 64 3.89 15.70 25.01
C THR A 64 5.00 16.74 24.93
N GLU A 65 5.84 16.64 23.90
CA GLU A 65 6.85 17.63 23.55
C GLU A 65 6.28 18.59 22.50
N GLN A 66 6.44 19.89 22.68
CA GLN A 66 6.05 20.88 21.67
C GLN A 66 7.26 21.26 20.80
N ILE A 67 7.15 21.07 19.50
CA ILE A 67 8.21 21.31 18.54
C ILE A 67 7.85 22.53 17.70
N ALA A 68 8.69 23.57 17.75
CA ALA A 68 8.59 24.70 16.85
C ALA A 68 9.23 24.38 15.47
N PHE A 69 8.69 24.94 14.40
CA PHE A 69 9.22 24.74 13.05
C PHE A 69 9.30 26.04 12.24
N GLN A 70 10.25 26.11 11.31
CA GLN A 70 10.31 27.18 10.30
C GLN A 70 9.64 26.75 8.99
N ALA A 71 9.79 25.47 8.64
CA ALA A 71 9.12 24.81 7.53
C ALA A 71 8.63 23.43 7.98
N LEU A 72 7.46 23.02 7.48
CA LEU A 72 6.84 21.73 7.79
C LEU A 72 6.58 20.93 6.52
N VAL A 73 7.06 19.68 6.47
CA VAL A 73 6.71 18.72 5.43
C VAL A 73 5.79 17.65 6.01
N VAL A 74 4.56 17.58 5.50
CA VAL A 74 3.58 16.56 5.87
C VAL A 74 3.69 15.36 4.94
N ALA A 75 4.05 14.21 5.49
CA ALA A 75 4.23 12.95 4.75
C ALA A 75 3.51 11.75 5.38
N SER A 76 2.38 11.99 6.05
CA SER A 76 1.63 10.99 6.84
C SER A 76 0.98 9.87 6.01
N GLY A 77 0.90 10.02 4.68
CA GLY A 77 0.21 9.09 3.80
C GLY A 77 -1.30 9.03 4.03
N VAL A 78 -1.90 7.88 3.71
CA VAL A 78 -3.34 7.62 3.78
C VAL A 78 -3.64 6.40 4.66
N SER A 79 -4.89 6.29 5.13
CA SER A 79 -5.38 5.12 5.87
C SER A 79 -6.33 4.27 5.03
N THR A 80 -6.28 2.95 5.18
CA THR A 80 -7.24 2.00 4.60
C THR A 80 -8.18 1.46 5.69
N LEU A 81 -9.30 0.86 5.28
CA LEU A 81 -10.20 0.17 6.22
C LEU A 81 -9.58 -1.13 6.76
N PHE A 82 -8.86 -1.87 5.93
CA PHE A 82 -8.06 -3.02 6.36
C PHE A 82 -6.69 -2.53 6.84
N GLN A 83 -6.38 -2.66 8.13
CA GLN A 83 -5.17 -2.07 8.71
C GLN A 83 -3.89 -2.73 8.21
N ILE A 84 -3.93 -4.03 7.88
CA ILE A 84 -2.77 -4.79 7.37
C ILE A 84 -2.41 -4.41 5.92
N LEU A 85 -3.37 -3.90 5.13
CA LEU A 85 -3.09 -3.27 3.83
C LEU A 85 -2.63 -1.81 3.99
N GLY A 86 -2.79 -1.23 5.19
CA GLY A 86 -2.25 0.07 5.56
C GLY A 86 -0.78 -0.05 5.93
N LEU A 87 0.02 0.97 5.61
CA LEU A 87 1.44 1.03 5.98
C LEU A 87 1.67 1.39 7.46
N LYS A 88 0.73 1.05 8.36
CA LYS A 88 0.82 1.39 9.78
C LYS A 88 1.64 0.33 10.54
N PRO A 89 2.62 0.74 11.35
CA PRO A 89 3.37 -0.18 12.20
C PRO A 89 2.66 -0.51 13.53
N GLU A 90 1.62 0.23 13.94
CA GLU A 90 0.99 0.03 15.23
C GLU A 90 -0.09 -1.05 15.19
N ARG A 91 0.17 -2.11 15.98
CA ARG A 91 -0.64 -3.30 16.24
C ARG A 91 -0.69 -4.32 15.12
N ARG A 92 0.32 -5.21 15.12
CA ARG A 92 0.11 -6.60 14.72
C ARG A 92 -0.71 -7.31 15.82
N PRO A 93 -1.58 -8.26 15.47
CA PRO A 93 -2.00 -9.29 16.43
C PRO A 93 -0.75 -9.98 17.01
N PRO A 94 -0.75 -10.40 18.29
CA PRO A 94 0.36 -11.14 18.88
C PRO A 94 0.75 -12.37 18.01
N PRO A 95 2.03 -12.79 18.04
CA PRO A 95 2.47 -14.00 17.33
C PRO A 95 1.63 -15.19 17.83
N GLY A 96 0.81 -15.76 16.94
CA GLY A 96 -0.15 -16.82 17.27
C GLY A 96 -1.62 -16.50 16.95
N GLU A 97 -1.97 -15.25 16.58
CA GLU A 97 -3.33 -14.86 16.17
C GLU A 97 -3.50 -14.70 14.64
N LEU A 98 -2.41 -14.88 13.87
CA LEU A 98 -2.51 -15.33 12.48
C LEU A 98 -2.86 -16.81 12.54
N VAL A 99 -4.16 -17.07 12.41
CA VAL A 99 -4.80 -18.37 12.63
C VAL A 99 -4.00 -19.50 11.99
N HIS A 100 -3.46 -20.36 12.85
CA HIS A 100 -3.13 -21.74 12.52
C HIS A 100 -4.28 -22.34 11.70
N PHE A 101 -4.02 -22.75 10.46
CA PHE A 101 -4.94 -23.62 9.72
C PHE A 101 -5.15 -24.89 10.56
N PRO A 102 -6.33 -25.15 11.15
CA PRO A 102 -6.53 -26.44 11.79
C PRO A 102 -6.55 -27.52 10.70
N PRO A 103 -5.77 -28.61 10.83
CA PRO A 103 -5.98 -29.77 10.00
C PRO A 103 -7.35 -30.34 10.38
N ASN A 104 -8.30 -30.35 9.44
CA ASN A 104 -9.59 -30.97 9.65
C ASN A 104 -9.37 -32.46 10.03
N PRO A 105 -9.75 -32.94 11.23
CA PRO A 105 -9.41 -34.31 11.68
C PRO A 105 -10.31 -35.41 11.10
N SER A 106 -11.16 -35.11 10.12
CA SER A 106 -12.09 -36.07 9.50
C SER A 106 -11.84 -36.24 8.01
N ALA A 107 -10.60 -36.49 7.62
CA ALA A 107 -10.27 -37.20 6.38
C ALA A 107 -8.99 -38.01 6.62
N SER A 108 -9.21 -39.25 7.03
CA SER A 108 -8.18 -40.25 7.23
C SER A 108 -7.48 -40.57 5.90
N HIS A 109 -6.14 -40.68 5.97
CA HIS A 109 -5.25 -41.26 4.97
C HIS A 109 -5.18 -40.60 3.58
N ASN A 110 -4.28 -39.61 3.42
CA ASN A 110 -3.08 -39.87 2.61
C ASN A 110 -2.00 -38.80 2.77
N ARG A 111 -0.79 -39.31 2.97
CA ARG A 111 0.43 -38.58 3.29
C ARG A 111 1.13 -38.14 1.98
N HIS A 112 1.59 -36.90 1.98
CA HIS A 112 2.70 -36.33 1.18
C HIS A 112 2.49 -36.04 -0.32
N HIS A 113 2.03 -34.82 -0.61
CA HIS A 113 2.61 -33.98 -1.66
C HIS A 113 2.90 -32.59 -1.10
N ARG A 114 4.17 -32.34 -0.73
CA ARG A 114 4.67 -31.03 -0.30
C ARG A 114 5.02 -30.22 -1.56
N GLN A 115 4.26 -29.18 -1.89
CA GLN A 115 4.64 -28.22 -2.93
C GLN A 115 5.69 -27.26 -2.37
N ARG A 116 6.74 -27.07 -3.17
CA ARG A 116 8.04 -26.54 -2.78
C ARG A 116 8.24 -25.19 -3.48
N TRP A 117 8.21 -24.13 -2.70
CA TRP A 117 8.37 -22.75 -3.18
C TRP A 117 9.84 -22.37 -3.32
N THR A 118 10.41 -22.45 -4.53
CA THR A 118 11.76 -21.90 -4.79
C THR A 118 11.69 -20.61 -5.57
N SER A 119 12.16 -19.52 -4.97
CA SER A 119 12.60 -18.34 -5.69
C SER A 119 14.02 -18.58 -6.23
N LYS A 120 14.18 -18.70 -7.55
CA LYS A 120 15.42 -18.25 -8.21
C LYS A 120 15.06 -17.46 -9.45
N SER A 121 15.20 -16.14 -9.31
CA SER A 121 15.60 -15.28 -10.42
C SER A 121 16.89 -15.84 -11.00
N ARG A 122 16.83 -16.33 -12.24
CA ARG A 122 18.00 -16.42 -13.11
C ARG A 122 17.54 -16.06 -14.51
N ASN A 123 18.06 -14.93 -15.00
CA ASN A 123 18.23 -14.70 -16.42
C ASN A 123 18.87 -15.95 -17.04
N SER A 124 18.11 -16.70 -17.83
CA SER A 124 18.69 -17.62 -18.81
C SER A 124 17.98 -17.40 -20.14
N ARG A 125 18.46 -16.39 -20.86
CA ARG A 125 18.65 -16.57 -22.31
C ARG A 125 19.51 -17.82 -22.48
N ARG A 126 18.89 -18.93 -22.86
CA ARG A 126 19.57 -19.98 -23.61
C ARG A 126 18.76 -20.21 -24.87
N ALA A 127 19.22 -19.57 -25.93
CA ALA A 127 18.95 -19.99 -27.28
C ALA A 127 19.41 -21.45 -27.43
N GLY A 128 18.47 -22.35 -27.64
CA GLY A 128 18.70 -23.70 -28.16
C GLY A 128 18.05 -23.77 -29.53
N ARG A 129 18.86 -24.07 -30.54
CA ARG A 129 18.55 -24.04 -31.97
C ARG A 129 17.29 -24.81 -32.36
N GLU A 130 16.61 -24.25 -33.35
CA GLU A 130 15.84 -24.89 -34.42
C GLU A 130 15.84 -26.43 -34.44
N SER A 131 14.66 -27.03 -34.23
CA SER A 131 14.28 -28.25 -34.95
C SER A 131 12.80 -28.13 -35.29
N GLN A 132 12.53 -27.83 -36.55
CA GLN A 132 11.21 -27.76 -37.14
C GLN A 132 10.53 -29.13 -37.02
N ARG A 133 9.34 -29.18 -36.41
CA ARG A 133 8.30 -30.17 -36.69
C ARG A 133 6.94 -29.65 -36.20
N PRO A 134 5.86 -29.82 -36.99
CA PRO A 134 4.58 -29.19 -36.72
C PRO A 134 3.73 -30.07 -35.80
N SER A 135 3.03 -29.47 -34.84
CA SER A 135 1.68 -29.92 -34.48
C SER A 135 1.11 -29.04 -33.36
N SER A 136 -0.10 -28.61 -33.64
CA SER A 136 -1.02 -27.90 -32.75
C SER A 136 -1.27 -28.71 -31.47
N GLN A 137 -0.47 -28.51 -30.43
CA GLN A 137 -0.85 -28.92 -29.07
C GLN A 137 -0.75 -27.73 -28.14
N ARG A 138 -1.90 -27.09 -27.91
CA ARG A 138 -2.09 -26.21 -26.74
C ARG A 138 -1.98 -27.10 -25.51
N VAL A 139 -0.86 -27.03 -24.79
CA VAL A 139 -0.78 -27.57 -23.44
C VAL A 139 -1.73 -26.75 -22.57
N VAL A 140 -2.92 -27.29 -22.32
CA VAL A 140 -3.85 -26.75 -21.33
C VAL A 140 -3.37 -27.26 -19.97
N VAL A 141 -2.64 -26.42 -19.24
CA VAL A 141 -2.35 -26.68 -17.83
C VAL A 141 -3.69 -26.58 -17.09
N ARG A 142 -4.25 -27.74 -16.72
CA ARG A 142 -5.48 -27.81 -15.94
C ARG A 142 -5.08 -27.73 -14.46
N TRP A 143 -5.22 -26.55 -13.89
CA TRP A 143 -5.01 -26.35 -12.46
C TRP A 143 -5.97 -27.25 -11.66
N PRO A 144 -5.51 -27.88 -10.55
CA PRO A 144 -6.42 -28.53 -9.61
C PRO A 144 -7.49 -27.51 -9.18
N GLN A 145 -8.74 -27.96 -9.02
CA GLN A 145 -9.80 -27.09 -8.53
C GLN A 145 -9.37 -26.50 -7.17
N PRO A 146 -9.44 -25.17 -6.99
CA PRO A 146 -9.04 -24.55 -5.74
C PRO A 146 -9.96 -25.03 -4.62
N GLN A 147 -9.38 -25.45 -3.49
CA GLN A 147 -10.13 -25.79 -2.28
C GLN A 147 -10.77 -24.56 -1.61
N VAL A 148 -10.33 -23.35 -1.99
CA VAL A 148 -10.78 -22.07 -1.44
C VAL A 148 -11.51 -21.27 -2.52
N HIS A 149 -12.73 -20.82 -2.22
CA HIS A 149 -13.50 -19.98 -3.13
C HIS A 149 -13.23 -18.50 -2.88
N ILE A 150 -12.67 -17.80 -3.87
CA ILE A 150 -12.33 -16.38 -3.77
C ILE A 150 -13.28 -15.57 -4.67
N THR A 151 -13.95 -14.57 -4.10
CA THR A 151 -14.82 -13.64 -4.83
C THR A 151 -14.27 -12.22 -4.74
N LEU A 152 -13.92 -11.64 -5.89
CA LEU A 152 -13.57 -10.23 -6.02
C LEU A 152 -14.81 -9.43 -6.40
N VAL A 153 -15.18 -8.45 -5.58
CA VAL A 153 -16.32 -7.55 -5.82
C VAL A 153 -15.82 -6.15 -6.15
N THR A 154 -16.38 -5.52 -7.19
CA THR A 154 -16.08 -4.14 -7.57
C THR A 154 -17.34 -3.37 -7.96
N SER A 155 -17.40 -2.10 -7.55
CA SER A 155 -18.44 -1.15 -7.98
C SER A 155 -18.25 -0.66 -9.41
N ALA A 156 -17.05 -0.83 -9.98
CA ALA A 156 -16.76 -0.42 -11.34
C ALA A 156 -17.30 -1.41 -12.39
N SER A 157 -17.56 -0.91 -13.59
CA SER A 157 -17.98 -1.74 -14.73
C SER A 157 -16.85 -2.58 -15.33
N LYS A 158 -15.59 -2.25 -15.00
CA LYS A 158 -14.36 -2.94 -15.39
C LYS A 158 -13.37 -3.04 -14.23
N LEU A 159 -12.54 -4.09 -14.27
CA LEU A 159 -11.35 -4.17 -13.43
C LEU A 159 -10.33 -3.11 -13.86
N LEU A 160 -9.47 -2.68 -12.93
CA LEU A 160 -8.37 -1.74 -13.18
C LEU A 160 -8.84 -0.48 -13.96
N PRO A 161 -9.80 0.30 -13.40
CA PRO A 161 -10.50 1.33 -14.17
C PRO A 161 -9.60 2.45 -14.71
N ALA A 162 -8.47 2.70 -14.04
CA ALA A 162 -7.45 3.67 -14.45
C ALA A 162 -6.58 3.20 -15.63
N LEU A 163 -6.67 1.93 -16.02
CA LEU A 163 -5.90 1.33 -17.12
C LEU A 163 -6.75 1.12 -18.37
N ARG A 164 -6.06 0.93 -19.51
CA ARG A 164 -6.66 0.56 -20.79
C ARG A 164 -7.54 -0.71 -20.68
N PRO A 165 -8.66 -0.78 -21.41
CA PRO A 165 -9.58 -1.93 -21.34
C PRO A 165 -8.93 -3.29 -21.60
N ALA A 166 -7.91 -3.35 -22.46
CA ALA A 166 -7.17 -4.58 -22.76
C ALA A 166 -6.60 -5.24 -21.49
N TRP A 167 -6.11 -4.43 -20.54
CA TRP A 167 -5.58 -4.94 -19.28
C TRP A 167 -6.67 -5.47 -18.36
N ALA A 168 -7.85 -4.85 -18.34
CA ALA A 168 -9.00 -5.35 -17.59
C ALA A 168 -9.44 -6.74 -18.10
N THR A 169 -9.48 -6.93 -19.42
CA THR A 169 -9.80 -8.23 -20.04
C THR A 169 -8.74 -9.28 -19.72
N LYS A 170 -7.45 -8.91 -19.82
CA LYS A 170 -6.35 -9.82 -19.47
C LYS A 170 -6.39 -10.22 -18.00
N ALA A 171 -6.58 -9.27 -17.09
CA ALA A 171 -6.68 -9.52 -15.66
C ALA A 171 -7.86 -10.42 -15.31
N LYS A 172 -9.04 -10.18 -15.90
CA LYS A 172 -10.22 -11.03 -15.70
C LYS A 172 -9.94 -12.48 -16.10
N ARG A 173 -9.28 -12.70 -17.23
CA ARG A 173 -8.90 -14.06 -17.66
C ARG A 173 -7.93 -14.72 -16.68
N MET A 174 -6.87 -14.01 -16.29
CA MET A 174 -5.87 -14.55 -15.35
C MET A 174 -6.48 -14.87 -13.98
N LEU A 175 -7.41 -14.05 -13.49
CA LEU A 175 -8.15 -14.32 -12.25
C LEU A 175 -9.03 -15.58 -12.37
N ALA A 176 -9.72 -15.75 -13.49
CA ALA A 176 -10.53 -16.95 -13.73
C ALA A 176 -9.67 -18.22 -13.83
N ASP A 177 -8.48 -18.12 -14.44
CA ASP A 177 -7.53 -19.24 -14.57
C ASP A 177 -7.06 -19.76 -13.19
N VAL A 178 -7.06 -18.90 -12.16
CA VAL A 178 -6.74 -19.27 -10.75
C VAL A 178 -7.99 -19.48 -9.88
N GLY A 179 -9.17 -19.52 -10.48
CA GLY A 179 -10.44 -19.81 -9.81
C GLY A 179 -11.04 -18.67 -8.99
N VAL A 180 -10.64 -17.42 -9.26
CA VAL A 180 -11.25 -16.23 -8.65
C VAL A 180 -12.50 -15.82 -9.44
N SER A 181 -13.63 -15.74 -8.74
CA SER A 181 -14.89 -15.20 -9.26
C SER A 181 -14.90 -13.67 -9.18
N VAL A 182 -15.41 -12.98 -10.20
CA VAL A 182 -15.45 -11.50 -10.24
C VAL A 182 -16.87 -10.99 -10.40
N ILE A 183 -17.34 -10.19 -9.45
CA ILE A 183 -18.61 -9.47 -9.48
C ILE A 183 -18.33 -7.98 -9.75
N LYS A 184 -18.96 -7.43 -10.79
CA LYS A 184 -18.80 -6.03 -11.23
C LYS A 184 -20.10 -5.26 -11.06
N ASN A 185 -20.04 -3.93 -11.12
CA ASN A 185 -21.19 -3.04 -10.90
C ASN A 185 -21.93 -3.38 -9.60
N ALA A 186 -21.19 -3.74 -8.57
CA ALA A 186 -21.75 -4.17 -7.30
C ALA A 186 -21.04 -3.39 -6.20
N ARG A 187 -21.72 -2.39 -5.65
CA ARG A 187 -21.19 -1.61 -4.54
C ARG A 187 -21.52 -2.29 -3.22
N LEU A 188 -20.52 -2.32 -2.35
CA LEU A 188 -20.70 -2.67 -0.95
C LEU A 188 -21.57 -1.64 -0.24
N GLN A 189 -22.60 -2.09 0.47
CA GLN A 189 -23.46 -1.25 1.29
C GLN A 189 -23.12 -1.39 2.78
N THR A 190 -23.15 -2.60 3.32
CA THR A 190 -22.85 -2.87 4.74
C THR A 190 -22.05 -4.16 4.92
N VAL A 191 -21.36 -4.25 6.06
CA VAL A 191 -20.61 -5.44 6.50
C VAL A 191 -20.99 -5.73 7.95
N HIS A 192 -21.24 -6.99 8.27
CA HIS A 192 -21.52 -7.45 9.62
C HIS A 192 -20.56 -8.59 10.03
N PRO A 193 -19.88 -8.50 11.20
CA PRO A 193 -19.85 -7.35 12.09
C PRO A 193 -19.15 -6.15 11.44
N ALA A 194 -19.43 -4.93 11.90
CA ALA A 194 -18.82 -3.72 11.33
C ALA A 194 -17.28 -3.66 11.50
N THR A 195 -16.75 -4.49 12.39
CA THR A 195 -15.32 -4.67 12.67
C THR A 195 -14.64 -5.66 11.72
N ALA A 196 -15.40 -6.43 10.92
CA ALA A 196 -14.83 -7.41 10.02
C ALA A 196 -13.95 -6.73 8.95
N GLY A 197 -12.76 -7.29 8.73
CA GLY A 197 -11.78 -6.69 7.82
C GLY A 197 -11.19 -5.38 8.33
N GLN A 198 -11.09 -5.19 9.65
CA GLN A 198 -10.26 -4.13 10.24
C GLN A 198 -8.95 -4.74 10.75
N ASP A 199 -9.05 -5.54 11.83
CA ASP A 199 -7.92 -6.16 12.54
C ASP A 199 -8.03 -7.70 12.64
N HIS A 200 -9.20 -8.26 12.33
CA HIS A 200 -9.50 -9.68 12.46
C HIS A 200 -10.01 -10.26 11.13
N THR A 201 -9.71 -11.54 10.91
CA THR A 201 -10.24 -12.35 9.81
C THR A 201 -11.52 -13.07 10.23
N ASP A 202 -12.40 -12.38 10.96
CA ASP A 202 -13.67 -12.95 11.40
C ASP A 202 -14.59 -13.18 10.20
N PRO A 203 -15.46 -14.21 10.26
CA PRO A 203 -16.51 -14.39 9.27
C PRO A 203 -17.35 -13.12 9.14
N ALA A 204 -17.63 -12.76 7.90
CA ALA A 204 -18.32 -11.52 7.58
C ALA A 204 -19.48 -11.78 6.62
N THR A 205 -20.60 -11.13 6.91
CA THR A 205 -21.71 -10.99 5.98
C THR A 205 -21.61 -9.63 5.30
N VAL A 206 -21.45 -9.66 3.99
CA VAL A 206 -21.35 -8.50 3.11
C VAL A 206 -22.68 -8.31 2.41
N THR A 207 -23.27 -7.13 2.53
CA THR A 207 -24.51 -6.74 1.81
C THR A 207 -24.16 -5.73 0.73
N LEU A 208 -24.63 -5.97 -0.48
CA LEU A 208 -24.46 -5.09 -1.63
C LEU A 208 -25.66 -4.14 -1.79
N GLU A 209 -25.48 -3.07 -2.58
CA GLU A 209 -26.51 -2.05 -2.82
C GLU A 209 -27.79 -2.58 -3.48
N ASP A 210 -27.69 -3.71 -4.19
CA ASP A 210 -28.82 -4.39 -4.82
C ASP A 210 -29.54 -5.39 -3.89
N GLY A 211 -29.17 -5.40 -2.60
CA GLY A 211 -29.75 -6.27 -1.58
C GLY A 211 -29.16 -7.68 -1.54
N ARG A 212 -28.26 -8.06 -2.45
CA ARG A 212 -27.58 -9.36 -2.38
C ARG A 212 -26.65 -9.43 -1.18
N THR A 213 -26.64 -10.58 -0.52
CA THR A 213 -25.76 -10.84 0.63
C THR A 213 -24.80 -11.98 0.31
N PHE A 214 -23.58 -11.87 0.83
CA PHE A 214 -22.53 -12.88 0.73
C PHE A 214 -21.95 -13.12 2.10
N THR A 215 -21.82 -14.38 2.49
CA THR A 215 -21.09 -14.76 3.70
C THR A 215 -19.75 -15.32 3.28
N GLY A 216 -18.69 -14.90 3.96
CA GLY A 216 -17.35 -15.44 3.75
C GLY A 216 -16.61 -15.56 5.07
N ASP A 217 -15.69 -16.52 5.14
CA ASP A 217 -14.85 -16.72 6.33
C ASP A 217 -13.87 -15.55 6.52
N ILE A 218 -13.45 -14.93 5.41
CA ILE A 218 -12.53 -13.80 5.42
C ILE A 218 -13.06 -12.70 4.50
N TYR A 219 -13.11 -11.48 5.02
CA TYR A 219 -13.42 -10.27 4.26
C TYR A 219 -12.23 -9.31 4.26
N ILE A 220 -11.76 -8.94 3.06
CA ILE A 220 -10.63 -8.02 2.87
C ILE A 220 -11.14 -6.76 2.15
N PRO A 221 -11.38 -5.64 2.84
CA PRO A 221 -11.78 -4.39 2.22
C PRO A 221 -10.61 -3.76 1.45
N ALA A 222 -10.64 -3.90 0.13
CA ALA A 222 -9.76 -3.20 -0.82
C ALA A 222 -10.47 -2.02 -1.52
N THR A 223 -11.42 -1.37 -0.83
CA THR A 223 -12.34 -0.35 -1.40
C THR A 223 -11.75 1.07 -1.44
N GLY A 224 -10.45 1.21 -1.20
CA GLY A 224 -9.71 2.45 -1.33
C GLY A 224 -9.16 2.99 -0.01
N THR A 225 -8.49 4.13 -0.13
CA THR A 225 -7.79 4.82 0.96
C THR A 225 -8.55 6.09 1.34
N LYS A 226 -8.64 6.38 2.64
CA LYS A 226 -9.10 7.66 3.17
C LYS A 226 -7.89 8.46 3.63
N SER A 227 -7.73 9.67 3.10
CA SER A 227 -6.79 10.63 3.67
C SER A 227 -7.25 10.99 5.07
N LYS A 228 -6.36 10.88 6.07
CA LYS A 228 -6.64 11.25 7.46
C LYS A 228 -5.72 12.40 7.89
N PRO A 229 -5.88 13.62 7.36
CA PRO A 229 -5.23 14.78 7.93
C PRO A 229 -6.06 15.31 9.10
N SER A 230 -6.60 14.44 9.97
CA SER A 230 -7.41 14.88 11.13
C SER A 230 -6.61 15.76 12.10
N PHE A 231 -5.28 15.67 12.03
CA PHE A 231 -4.33 16.50 12.76
C PHE A 231 -4.03 17.84 12.06
N LEU A 232 -4.35 17.99 10.76
CA LEU A 232 -4.20 19.28 10.07
C LEU A 232 -5.46 20.11 10.26
N ASN A 233 -5.26 21.43 10.41
CA ASN A 233 -6.37 22.36 10.32
C ASN A 233 -7.01 22.28 8.93
N ARG A 234 -8.35 22.25 8.87
CA ARG A 234 -9.10 22.20 7.60
C ARG A 234 -8.78 23.37 6.67
N SER A 235 -8.35 24.53 7.21
CA SER A 235 -7.89 25.65 6.40
C SER A 235 -6.75 25.26 5.45
N LEU A 236 -5.85 24.38 5.88
CA LEU A 236 -4.71 23.89 5.09
C LEU A 236 -5.11 22.97 3.93
N LEU A 237 -6.31 22.40 3.99
CA LEU A 237 -6.85 21.57 2.90
C LEU A 237 -7.41 22.42 1.76
N ALA A 238 -7.84 23.64 2.07
CA ALA A 238 -8.40 24.57 1.11
C ALA A 238 -7.33 25.51 0.51
N LYS A 239 -6.36 25.93 1.34
CA LYS A 239 -5.28 26.82 0.91
C LYS A 239 -3.97 26.44 1.61
N PRO A 240 -2.86 26.30 0.86
CA PRO A 240 -1.56 26.06 1.47
C PRO A 240 -1.16 27.24 2.38
N ALA A 241 -0.63 26.94 3.56
CA ALA A 241 -0.01 27.93 4.41
C ALA A 241 1.46 28.13 4.01
N GLU A 242 2.00 29.30 4.34
CA GLU A 242 3.40 29.63 4.09
C GLU A 242 4.33 28.59 4.73
N ARG A 243 5.27 28.05 3.93
CA ARG A 243 6.25 27.04 4.35
C ARG A 243 5.66 25.75 4.96
N VAL A 244 4.42 25.42 4.59
CA VAL A 244 3.79 24.13 4.88
C VAL A 244 3.61 23.36 3.58
N TYR A 245 4.32 22.25 3.45
CA TYR A 245 4.35 21.42 2.26
C TYR A 245 3.75 20.05 2.56
N ALA A 246 3.25 19.37 1.54
CA ALA A 246 2.76 18.01 1.64
C ALA A 246 3.33 17.17 0.51
N ILE A 247 3.66 15.91 0.79
CA ILE A 247 4.16 14.95 -0.20
C ILE A 247 3.50 13.59 -0.04
N ARG A 248 3.49 12.80 -1.12
CA ARG A 248 2.81 11.50 -1.22
C ARG A 248 1.29 11.63 -1.10
N ASP A 249 0.64 10.55 -0.69
CA ASP A 249 -0.81 10.36 -0.73
C ASP A 249 -1.63 11.32 0.17
N VAL A 250 -0.96 12.06 1.08
CA VAL A 250 -1.62 13.13 1.86
C VAL A 250 -1.78 14.41 1.03
N ALA A 251 -1.00 14.57 -0.05
CA ALA A 251 -1.04 15.72 -0.94
C ALA A 251 -1.90 15.45 -2.19
N SER A 252 -2.39 16.52 -2.81
CA SER A 252 -3.26 16.49 -4.00
C SER A 252 -2.54 16.79 -5.32
N TYR A 253 -1.20 16.82 -5.33
CA TYR A 253 -0.41 17.23 -6.51
C TYR A 253 -0.40 16.21 -7.65
N ALA A 254 -0.76 14.95 -7.38
CA ALA A 254 -0.80 13.88 -8.37
C ALA A 254 -2.18 13.22 -8.39
N LYS A 255 -2.67 12.87 -9.57
CA LYS A 255 -3.95 12.18 -9.73
C LYS A 255 -3.86 10.72 -9.35
N ARG A 256 -2.67 10.11 -9.46
CA ARG A 256 -2.44 8.68 -9.19
C ARG A 256 -1.47 8.50 -8.03
N LEU A 257 -1.84 7.61 -7.09
CA LEU A 257 -0.89 7.11 -6.11
C LEU A 257 0.18 6.29 -6.83
N SER A 258 1.42 6.76 -6.81
CA SER A 258 2.54 6.04 -7.42
C SER A 258 3.79 6.13 -6.54
N VAL A 259 4.38 4.98 -6.23
CA VAL A 259 5.67 4.93 -5.53
C VAL A 259 6.76 5.56 -6.39
N HIS A 260 6.67 5.39 -7.72
CA HIS A 260 7.62 5.98 -8.66
C HIS A 260 7.57 7.51 -8.67
N GLY A 261 6.39 8.12 -8.59
CA GLY A 261 6.25 9.58 -8.55
C GLY A 261 6.89 10.24 -7.34
N ILE A 262 7.09 9.50 -6.24
CA ILE A 262 7.80 10.00 -5.05
C ILE A 262 9.25 10.35 -5.39
N TRP A 263 9.93 9.52 -6.18
CA TRP A 263 11.34 9.74 -6.55
C TRP A 263 11.54 11.03 -7.35
N THR A 264 10.56 11.43 -8.14
CA THR A 264 10.56 12.69 -8.89
C THR A 264 10.02 13.88 -8.08
N ALA A 265 9.13 13.64 -7.11
CA ALA A 265 8.54 14.70 -6.28
C ALA A 265 9.49 15.17 -5.17
N VAL A 266 10.32 14.28 -4.60
CA VAL A 266 11.23 14.63 -3.50
C VAL A 266 12.24 15.71 -3.90
N PRO A 267 12.96 15.63 -5.04
CA PRO A 267 13.89 16.68 -5.44
C PRO A 267 13.22 18.05 -5.59
N ILE A 268 12.03 18.09 -6.20
CA ILE A 268 11.24 19.32 -6.42
C ILE A 268 10.81 19.93 -5.08
N LEU A 269 10.32 19.10 -4.16
CA LEU A 269 10.00 19.54 -2.80
C LEU A 269 11.24 20.13 -2.11
N CYS A 270 12.38 19.44 -2.17
CA CYS A 270 13.61 19.91 -1.56
C CYS A 270 14.09 21.24 -2.16
N ALA A 271 14.00 21.41 -3.47
CA ALA A 271 14.35 22.65 -4.17
C ALA A 271 13.49 23.82 -3.67
N ASN A 272 12.16 23.65 -3.63
CA ASN A 272 11.23 24.69 -3.18
C ASN A 272 11.37 25.01 -1.69
N VAL A 273 11.55 24.00 -0.83
CA VAL A 273 11.83 24.21 0.60
C VAL A 273 13.14 24.99 0.79
N SER A 274 14.20 24.60 0.07
CA SER A 274 15.50 25.28 0.14
C SER A 274 15.39 26.74 -0.32
N ARG A 275 14.69 26.97 -1.43
CA ARG A 275 14.41 28.30 -1.98
C ARG A 275 13.71 29.18 -0.94
N ASP A 276 12.60 28.70 -0.39
CA ASP A 276 11.78 29.48 0.56
C ASP A 276 12.53 29.77 1.87
N LEU A 277 13.39 28.86 2.33
CA LEU A 277 14.25 29.09 3.49
C LEU A 277 15.37 30.09 3.20
N LEU A 278 15.94 30.08 1.99
CA LEU A 278 16.97 31.06 1.58
C LEU A 278 16.39 32.47 1.42
N LEU A 279 15.18 32.59 0.85
CA LEU A 279 14.46 33.85 0.71
C LEU A 279 14.01 34.43 2.06
N ALA A 280 13.69 33.56 3.02
CA ALA A 280 13.33 33.98 4.38
C ALA A 280 14.53 34.44 5.22
N GLY A 281 15.77 34.09 4.82
CA GLY A 281 17.00 34.55 5.46
C GLY A 281 17.63 35.76 4.76
N ASP A 282 18.70 36.31 5.36
CA ASP A 282 19.44 37.48 4.82
C ASP A 282 20.18 37.22 3.49
N LYS A 283 19.99 36.05 2.87
CA LYS A 283 20.60 35.64 1.59
C LYS A 283 19.65 35.80 0.40
N GLY A 284 18.71 36.75 0.46
CA GLY A 284 17.63 36.99 -0.51
C GLY A 284 18.03 37.34 -1.95
N ALA A 285 19.28 37.10 -2.39
CA ALA A 285 19.79 37.50 -3.70
C ALA A 285 20.25 36.33 -4.60
N ALA A 286 20.17 35.06 -4.16
CA ALA A 286 20.70 33.91 -4.91
C ALA A 286 19.66 32.82 -5.26
N ALA A 287 18.40 32.98 -4.86
CA ALA A 287 17.34 32.02 -5.15
C ALA A 287 16.55 32.46 -6.39
N ASP A 288 16.26 31.54 -7.31
CA ASP A 288 15.36 31.77 -8.45
C ASP A 288 13.99 32.24 -7.94
N ASP A 289 13.33 33.16 -8.64
CA ASP A 289 12.03 33.70 -8.25
C ASP A 289 10.86 32.76 -8.53
N LYS A 290 11.13 31.59 -9.12
CA LYS A 290 10.09 30.63 -9.51
C LYS A 290 10.20 29.32 -8.75
N ASP A 291 9.04 28.81 -8.35
CA ASP A 291 8.90 27.47 -7.82
C ASP A 291 9.12 26.43 -8.91
N GLU A 292 9.79 25.33 -8.58
CA GLU A 292 9.79 24.14 -9.41
C GLU A 292 8.42 23.47 -9.36
N VAL A 293 7.91 23.10 -10.53
CA VAL A 293 6.57 22.50 -10.68
C VAL A 293 6.68 21.01 -10.94
N PHE A 294 6.05 20.23 -10.06
CA PHE A 294 5.92 18.79 -10.27
C PHE A 294 5.04 18.49 -11.50
N THR A 295 5.56 17.67 -12.40
CA THR A 295 4.83 17.15 -13.55
C THR A 295 4.63 15.64 -13.39
N GLU A 296 3.37 15.21 -13.30
CA GLU A 296 3.02 13.80 -13.13
C GLU A 296 3.36 12.98 -14.38
N ASP A 297 4.10 11.88 -14.20
CA ASP A 297 4.24 10.87 -15.26
C ASP A 297 2.95 10.06 -15.37
N THR A 298 2.20 10.30 -16.45
CA THR A 298 0.89 9.67 -16.68
C THR A 298 0.96 8.32 -17.40
N ARG A 299 2.17 7.84 -17.73
CA ARG A 299 2.35 6.55 -18.42
C ARG A 299 1.92 5.38 -17.52
N GLU A 300 1.49 4.29 -18.14
CA GLU A 300 1.16 3.04 -17.45
C GLU A 300 2.44 2.30 -17.04
N THR A 301 3.00 2.63 -15.88
CA THR A 301 4.25 2.03 -15.35
C THR A 301 4.01 0.97 -14.28
N GLN A 302 2.76 0.79 -13.85
CA GLN A 302 2.40 -0.13 -12.78
C GLN A 302 2.41 -1.60 -13.24
N ILE A 303 3.01 -2.47 -12.43
CA ILE A 303 2.93 -3.93 -12.57
C ILE A 303 1.92 -4.46 -11.55
N VAL A 304 0.92 -5.20 -12.02
CA VAL A 304 -0.06 -5.88 -11.18
C VAL A 304 0.15 -7.39 -11.37
N PRO A 305 0.88 -8.06 -10.45
CA PRO A 305 1.10 -9.49 -10.55
C PRO A 305 -0.21 -10.24 -10.28
N ILE A 306 -0.53 -11.19 -11.15
CA ILE A 306 -1.57 -12.20 -10.95
C ILE A 306 -0.88 -13.53 -11.22
N GLU A 307 -0.64 -14.28 -10.16
CA GLU A 307 0.17 -15.49 -10.21
C GLU A 307 -0.60 -16.60 -9.50
N ALA A 308 -0.55 -17.81 -10.09
CA ALA A 308 -0.95 -19.02 -9.40
C ALA A 308 0.16 -19.43 -8.45
N VAL A 309 -0.24 -20.00 -7.33
CA VAL A 309 0.65 -20.49 -6.31
C VAL A 309 0.80 -22.02 -6.49
N ASP A 310 1.77 -22.48 -7.30
CA ASP A 310 2.21 -23.89 -7.50
C ASP A 310 2.92 -24.57 -6.31
#